data_AF-A0A0M3T9J8-F1
#
_entry.id   AF-A0A0M3T9J8-F1
#
_cell.length_a   1.000
_cell.length_b   1.000
_cell.length_c   1.000
_cell.angle_alpha   90.00
_cell.angle_beta   90.00
_cell.angle_gamma   90.00
#
_symmetry.space_group_name_H-M   'P 1'
#
loop_
_entity.id
_entity.type
_entity.pdbx_description
1 polymer ?
#
loop_
_entity_poly.entity_id
_entity_poly.type
_entity_poly.pdbx_seq_one_letter_code
_entity_poly.pdbx_strand_id
1 'polypeptide(L)'
;MLALATYALTLAAIAGTQQTDAEPSADQRHVQLCEFRRTEIVLNSLGGPAARPVSEQELAWAREQEQRAERGDPCEPSPGMVDAATHNATFEAGTQWGLTPQTTDERLLCAAVWNRWNYAVETAADPLFVSALRPELSAANAAAREPFWRDEAVRQLDDAADVGRLGKEEAKAAEKADELYAAYANSEQGGLGTLMEYLAICK
;
A
#
# COMPACT_ATOMS: atom_id res chain seq x y z
N MET A 1 40.04 -64.07 19.84
CA MET A 1 40.53 -63.11 18.82
C MET A 1 39.36 -62.84 17.89
N LEU A 2 38.59 -61.77 18.11
CA LEU A 2 38.59 -60.51 17.33
C LEU A 2 38.41 -60.78 15.81
N ALA A 3 37.42 -60.24 15.10
CA ALA A 3 37.03 -58.84 15.11
C ALA A 3 35.58 -58.58 14.68
N LEU A 4 35.11 -57.41 15.13
CA LEU A 4 33.78 -56.81 15.01
C LEU A 4 33.44 -56.31 13.59
N ALA A 5 32.13 -56.19 13.39
CA ALA A 5 31.45 -55.61 12.25
C ALA A 5 31.71 -54.10 12.05
N THR A 6 31.66 -53.66 10.80
CA THR A 6 31.42 -52.25 10.46
C THR A 6 30.63 -52.16 9.14
N TYR A 7 29.35 -51.81 9.25
CA TYR A 7 28.53 -51.33 8.15
C TYR A 7 28.98 -49.91 7.80
N ALA A 8 29.42 -49.70 6.56
CA ALA A 8 29.63 -48.35 6.03
C ALA A 8 28.32 -47.88 5.39
N LEU A 9 27.57 -47.03 6.09
CA LEU A 9 26.53 -46.18 5.48
C LEU A 9 27.22 -45.15 4.58
N THR A 10 27.00 -45.26 3.27
CA THR A 10 27.25 -44.16 2.34
C THR A 10 26.14 -43.12 2.52
N LEU A 11 26.43 -42.07 3.27
CA LEU A 11 25.64 -40.85 3.26
C LEU A 11 25.71 -40.22 1.86
N ALA A 12 24.56 -40.16 1.20
CA ALA A 12 24.37 -39.27 0.05
C ALA A 12 24.59 -37.83 0.52
N ALA A 13 25.49 -37.12 -0.14
CA ALA A 13 25.69 -35.70 0.07
C ALA A 13 24.38 -34.98 -0.27
N ILE A 14 23.71 -34.45 0.75
CA ILE A 14 22.73 -33.39 0.59
C ILE A 14 23.58 -32.19 0.17
N ALA A 15 23.63 -31.92 -1.13
CA ALA A 15 24.15 -30.67 -1.65
C ALA A 15 23.28 -29.56 -1.05
N GLY A 16 23.82 -28.91 -0.02
CA GLY A 16 23.21 -27.72 0.55
C GLY A 16 23.06 -26.70 -0.56
N THR A 17 21.82 -26.37 -0.92
CA THR A 17 21.52 -25.14 -1.63
C THR A 17 21.95 -24.01 -0.71
N GLN A 18 23.14 -23.46 -0.98
CA GLN A 18 23.52 -22.16 -0.44
C GLN A 18 22.47 -21.17 -0.93
N GLN A 19 21.52 -20.87 -0.06
CA GLN A 19 20.63 -19.73 -0.19
C GLN A 19 21.54 -18.52 -0.03
N THR A 20 21.94 -17.95 -1.17
CA THR A 20 22.68 -16.69 -1.16
C THR A 20 21.69 -15.63 -0.70
N ASP A 21 22.05 -14.87 0.34
CA ASP A 21 21.30 -13.71 0.85
C ASP A 21 21.30 -12.53 -0.15
N ALA A 22 21.33 -12.82 -1.45
CA ALA A 22 21.24 -11.82 -2.50
C ALA A 22 19.79 -11.36 -2.60
N GLU A 23 19.57 -10.05 -2.53
CA GLU A 23 18.25 -9.48 -2.78
C GLU A 23 17.75 -9.91 -4.17
N PRO A 24 16.47 -10.32 -4.29
CA PRO A 24 15.90 -10.72 -5.57
C PRO A 24 15.96 -9.56 -6.57
N SER A 25 16.19 -9.86 -7.85
CA SER A 25 16.16 -8.87 -8.93
C SER A 25 14.78 -8.20 -9.03
N ALA A 26 14.69 -7.05 -9.71
CA ALA A 26 13.41 -6.37 -9.94
C ALA A 26 12.38 -7.31 -10.61
N ASP A 27 12.82 -8.06 -11.63
CA ASP A 27 11.98 -9.04 -12.32
C ASP A 27 11.50 -10.15 -11.37
N GLN A 28 12.39 -10.66 -10.50
CA GLN A 28 12.02 -11.67 -9.50
C GLN A 28 11.00 -11.12 -8.50
N ARG A 29 11.13 -9.86 -8.05
CA ARG A 29 10.16 -9.22 -7.17
C ARG A 29 8.81 -9.03 -7.84
N HIS A 30 8.77 -8.68 -9.13
CA HIS A 30 7.53 -8.56 -9.90
C HIS A 30 6.81 -9.91 -10.04
N VAL A 31 7.55 -10.97 -10.33
CA VAL A 31 6.98 -12.33 -10.38
C VAL A 31 6.44 -12.74 -9.01
N GLN A 32 7.18 -12.51 -7.93
CA GLN A 32 6.74 -12.81 -6.56
C GLN A 32 5.49 -12.02 -6.17
N LEU A 33 5.43 -10.72 -6.49
CA LEU A 33 4.26 -9.88 -6.27
C LEU A 33 3.04 -10.44 -7.02
N CYS A 34 3.21 -10.79 -8.28
CA CYS A 34 2.15 -11.38 -9.09
C CYS A 34 1.63 -12.70 -8.49
N GLU A 35 2.53 -13.62 -8.15
CA GLU A 35 2.19 -14.92 -7.56
C GLU A 35 1.44 -14.79 -6.23
N PHE A 36 1.92 -13.89 -5.36
CA PHE A 36 1.26 -13.57 -4.10
C PHE A 36 -0.17 -13.04 -4.34
N ARG A 37 -0.32 -12.08 -5.25
CA ARG A 37 -1.64 -11.46 -5.52
C ARG A 37 -2.61 -12.39 -6.21
N ARG A 38 -2.15 -13.25 -7.12
CA ARG A 38 -2.99 -14.32 -7.71
C ARG A 38 -3.54 -15.21 -6.61
N THR A 39 -2.67 -15.67 -5.71
CA THR A 39 -3.05 -16.56 -4.61
C THR A 39 -4.05 -15.89 -3.67
N GLU A 40 -3.80 -14.62 -3.30
CA GLU A 40 -4.71 -13.86 -2.44
C GLU A 40 -6.11 -13.70 -3.07
N ILE A 41 -6.18 -13.38 -4.36
CA ILE A 41 -7.45 -13.23 -5.08
C ILE A 41 -8.22 -14.55 -5.12
N VAL A 42 -7.54 -15.65 -5.45
CA VAL A 42 -8.15 -16.98 -5.48
C VAL A 42 -8.68 -17.35 -4.10
N LEU A 43 -7.89 -17.18 -3.04
CA LEU A 43 -8.31 -17.49 -1.67
C LEU A 43 -9.52 -16.66 -1.23
N ASN A 44 -9.55 -15.36 -1.52
CA ASN A 44 -10.70 -14.51 -1.19
C ASN A 44 -11.95 -14.91 -1.99
N SER A 45 -11.79 -15.38 -3.23
CA SER A 45 -12.92 -15.82 -4.06
C SER A 45 -13.63 -17.08 -3.54
N LEU A 46 -12.91 -17.93 -2.78
CA LEU A 46 -13.46 -19.13 -2.15
C LEU A 46 -14.32 -18.80 -0.91
N GLY A 47 -14.24 -17.57 -0.41
CA GLY A 47 -14.96 -17.10 0.77
C GLY A 47 -14.31 -17.51 2.09
N GLY A 48 -14.84 -16.99 3.19
CA GLY A 48 -14.37 -17.25 4.55
C GLY A 48 -14.62 -16.07 5.49
N PRO A 49 -14.41 -16.24 6.81
CA PRO A 49 -14.68 -15.18 7.80
C PRO A 49 -13.86 -13.92 7.59
N ALA A 50 -12.67 -14.05 6.99
CA ALA A 50 -11.75 -12.95 6.69
C ALA A 50 -11.67 -12.61 5.19
N ALA A 51 -12.51 -13.23 4.35
CA ALA A 51 -12.46 -13.00 2.92
C ALA A 51 -13.01 -11.61 2.58
N ARG A 52 -12.26 -10.85 1.77
CA ARG A 52 -12.75 -9.61 1.19
C ARG A 52 -13.54 -9.87 -0.09
N PRO A 53 -14.46 -8.97 -0.47
CA PRO A 53 -15.01 -8.96 -1.82
C PRO A 53 -13.90 -8.89 -2.87
N VAL A 54 -14.09 -9.64 -3.95
CA VAL A 54 -13.20 -9.68 -5.12
C VAL A 54 -14.01 -9.26 -6.34
N SER A 55 -13.51 -8.28 -7.09
CA SER A 55 -14.14 -7.81 -8.31
C SER A 55 -14.04 -8.81 -9.47
N GLU A 56 -14.92 -8.68 -10.46
CA GLU A 56 -14.85 -9.50 -11.69
C GLU A 56 -13.51 -9.31 -12.43
N GLN A 57 -12.94 -8.11 -12.39
CA GLN A 57 -11.67 -7.79 -13.03
C GLN A 57 -10.50 -8.48 -12.34
N GLU A 58 -10.46 -8.48 -11.01
CA GLU A 58 -9.46 -9.23 -10.23
C GLU A 58 -9.55 -10.73 -10.53
N LEU A 59 -10.77 -11.29 -10.55
CA LEU A 59 -10.97 -12.71 -10.89
C LEU A 59 -10.55 -13.03 -12.32
N ALA A 60 -10.82 -12.14 -13.27
CA ALA A 60 -10.41 -12.31 -14.66
C ALA A 60 -8.88 -12.31 -14.79
N TRP A 61 -8.22 -11.37 -14.12
CA TRP A 61 -6.76 -11.31 -14.07
C TRP A 61 -6.16 -12.57 -13.43
N ALA A 62 -6.71 -13.04 -12.29
CA ALA A 62 -6.20 -14.24 -11.63
C ALA A 62 -6.31 -15.49 -12.52
N ARG A 63 -7.45 -15.66 -13.22
CA ARG A 63 -7.63 -16.75 -14.20
C ARG A 63 -6.65 -16.67 -15.36
N GLU A 64 -6.34 -15.47 -15.85
CA GLU A 64 -5.33 -15.28 -16.88
C GLU A 64 -3.95 -15.76 -16.39
N GLN A 65 -3.59 -15.42 -15.15
CA GLN A 65 -2.32 -15.87 -14.57
C GLN A 65 -2.27 -17.39 -14.34
N GLU A 66 -3.39 -18.03 -14.02
CA GLU A 66 -3.49 -19.50 -13.97
C GLU A 66 -3.22 -20.13 -15.35
N GLN A 67 -3.85 -19.60 -16.41
CA GLN A 67 -3.62 -20.07 -17.77
C GLN A 67 -2.17 -19.85 -18.24
N ARG A 68 -1.52 -18.78 -17.80
CA ARG A 68 -0.08 -18.54 -18.05
C ARG A 68 0.77 -19.62 -17.36
N ALA A 69 0.49 -19.90 -16.10
CA ALA A 69 1.19 -20.93 -15.34
C ALA A 69 1.06 -22.32 -16.00
N GLU A 70 -0.12 -22.67 -16.53
CA GLU A 70 -0.33 -23.93 -17.28
C GLU A 70 0.53 -24.04 -18.54
N ARG A 71 0.86 -22.91 -19.17
CA ARG A 71 1.76 -22.87 -20.33
C ARG A 71 3.25 -22.83 -19.97
N GLY A 72 3.58 -22.73 -18.68
CA GLY A 72 4.94 -22.52 -18.20
C GLY A 72 5.43 -21.07 -18.37
N ASP A 73 4.52 -20.13 -18.63
CA ASP A 73 4.85 -18.70 -18.70
C ASP A 73 4.98 -18.13 -17.28
N PRO A 74 5.92 -17.22 -17.02
CA PRO A 74 5.99 -16.54 -15.73
C PRO A 74 4.77 -15.65 -15.48
N CYS A 75 4.41 -15.51 -14.21
CA CYS A 75 3.38 -14.58 -13.75
C CYS A 75 3.79 -13.14 -14.08
N GLU A 76 2.83 -12.34 -14.55
CA GLU A 76 3.05 -10.93 -14.90
C GLU A 76 2.12 -10.02 -14.08
N PRO A 77 2.67 -9.09 -13.27
CA PRO A 77 1.83 -8.20 -12.49
C PRO A 77 1.10 -7.20 -13.41
N SER A 78 -0.14 -6.86 -13.08
CA SER A 78 -0.83 -5.75 -13.73
C SER A 78 -0.15 -4.41 -13.41
N PRO A 79 -0.28 -3.41 -14.30
CA PRO A 79 0.19 -2.05 -14.03
C PRO A 79 -0.29 -1.49 -12.69
N GLY A 80 -1.59 -1.65 -12.37
CA GLY A 80 -2.13 -1.17 -11.09
C GLY A 80 -1.49 -1.78 -9.86
N MET A 81 -1.03 -3.04 -9.90
CA MET A 81 -0.31 -3.63 -8.77
C MET A 81 1.10 -3.08 -8.62
N VAL A 82 1.79 -2.80 -9.73
CA VAL A 82 3.11 -2.17 -9.71
C VAL A 82 2.99 -0.73 -9.19
N ASP A 83 1.96 -0.02 -9.63
CA ASP A 83 1.65 1.33 -9.14
C ASP A 83 1.36 1.30 -7.64
N ALA A 84 0.49 0.40 -7.17
CA ALA A 84 0.19 0.24 -5.76
C ALA A 84 1.43 -0.12 -4.93
N ALA A 85 2.32 -0.98 -5.44
CA ALA A 85 3.58 -1.32 -4.78
C ALA A 85 4.48 -0.09 -4.61
N THR A 86 4.50 0.81 -5.61
CA THR A 86 5.24 2.07 -5.52
C THR A 86 4.63 3.01 -4.49
N HIS A 87 3.30 3.19 -4.49
CA HIS A 87 2.60 4.00 -3.46
C HIS A 87 2.87 3.47 -2.06
N ASN A 88 2.77 2.16 -1.88
CA ASN A 88 3.05 1.49 -0.61
C ASN A 88 4.49 1.77 -0.16
N ALA A 89 5.48 1.54 -1.03
CA ALA A 89 6.88 1.77 -0.70
C ALA A 89 7.20 3.23 -0.36
N THR A 90 6.66 4.19 -1.13
CA THR A 90 6.86 5.63 -0.87
C THR A 90 6.24 6.06 0.45
N PHE A 91 5.02 5.63 0.75
CA PHE A 91 4.42 5.91 2.05
C PHE A 91 5.22 5.26 3.19
N GLU A 92 5.71 4.03 3.02
CA GLU A 92 6.53 3.36 4.05
C GLU A 92 7.79 4.16 4.36
N ALA A 93 8.47 4.68 3.34
CA ALA A 93 9.65 5.51 3.52
C ALA A 93 9.32 6.78 4.32
N GLY A 94 8.15 7.39 4.09
CA GLY A 94 7.68 8.54 4.85
C GLY A 94 7.37 8.21 6.33
N THR A 95 6.86 7.01 6.62
CA THR A 95 6.49 6.65 8.01
C THR A 95 7.71 6.56 8.94
N GLN A 96 8.89 6.31 8.37
CA GLN A 96 10.15 6.16 9.10
C GLN A 96 10.66 7.47 9.70
N TRP A 97 10.14 8.62 9.26
CA TRP A 97 10.56 9.94 9.75
C TRP A 97 10.00 10.25 11.14
N GLY A 98 8.94 9.55 11.57
CA GLY A 98 8.37 9.69 12.92
C GLY A 98 7.73 11.05 13.20
N LEU A 99 7.45 11.85 12.17
CA LEU A 99 6.78 13.13 12.29
C LEU A 99 5.27 12.94 12.47
N THR A 100 4.64 13.90 13.15
CA THR A 100 3.19 13.99 13.34
C THR A 100 2.80 15.48 13.35
N PRO A 101 1.62 15.88 12.86
CA PRO A 101 1.18 17.27 12.90
C PRO A 101 1.15 17.80 14.34
N GLN A 102 1.70 19.00 14.54
CA GLN A 102 1.87 19.68 15.81
C GLN A 102 0.87 20.84 15.99
N THR A 103 0.49 21.52 14.91
CA THR A 103 -0.36 22.73 14.96
C THR A 103 -1.77 22.48 14.41
N THR A 104 -2.70 23.41 14.66
CA THR A 104 -4.08 23.32 14.14
C THR A 104 -4.10 23.28 12.62
N ASP A 105 -3.33 24.13 11.95
CA ASP A 105 -3.23 24.19 10.49
C ASP A 105 -2.62 22.93 9.89
N GLU A 106 -1.61 22.34 10.52
CA GLU A 106 -1.04 21.06 10.08
C GLU A 106 -2.06 19.92 10.18
N ARG A 107 -2.88 19.88 11.25
CA ARG A 107 -3.94 18.88 11.40
C ARG A 107 -5.06 19.07 10.38
N LEU A 108 -5.45 20.31 10.09
CA LEU A 108 -6.42 20.59 9.03
C LEU A 108 -5.89 20.21 7.65
N LEU A 109 -4.60 20.44 7.39
CA LEU A 109 -3.95 19.97 6.17
C LEU A 109 -3.97 18.43 6.10
N CYS A 110 -3.68 17.74 7.21
CA CYS A 110 -3.81 16.29 7.27
C CYS A 110 -5.22 15.80 6.94
N ALA A 111 -6.26 16.43 7.50
CA ALA A 111 -7.64 16.11 7.18
C ALA A 111 -7.91 16.29 5.67
N ALA A 112 -7.51 17.42 5.10
CA ALA A 112 -7.72 17.73 3.69
C ALA A 112 -6.95 16.77 2.74
N VAL A 113 -5.71 16.41 3.08
CA VAL A 113 -4.91 15.46 2.28
C VAL A 113 -5.55 14.07 2.30
N TRP A 114 -6.01 13.58 3.45
CA TRP A 114 -6.73 12.30 3.52
C TRP A 114 -8.07 12.33 2.77
N ASN A 115 -8.77 13.47 2.77
CA ASN A 115 -9.96 13.65 1.94
C ASN A 115 -9.66 13.48 0.45
N ARG A 116 -8.59 14.13 -0.05
CA ARG A 116 -8.17 14.01 -1.46
C ARG A 116 -7.68 12.63 -1.81
N TRP A 117 -6.97 11.97 -0.90
CA TRP A 117 -6.59 10.58 -1.10
C TRP A 117 -7.80 9.65 -1.15
N ASN A 118 -8.81 9.84 -0.29
CA ASN A 118 -10.03 9.05 -0.36
C ASN A 118 -10.68 9.16 -1.74
N TYR A 119 -10.81 10.39 -2.27
CA TYR A 119 -11.32 10.61 -3.61
C TYR A 119 -10.48 9.89 -4.68
N ALA A 120 -9.15 9.94 -4.59
CA ALA A 120 -8.25 9.26 -5.52
C ALA A 120 -8.47 7.74 -5.54
N VAL A 121 -8.65 7.12 -4.37
CA VAL A 121 -8.85 5.68 -4.26
C VAL A 121 -10.26 5.27 -4.67
N GLU A 122 -11.30 6.01 -4.26
CA GLU A 122 -12.69 5.70 -4.61
C GLU A 122 -12.99 5.85 -6.10
N THR A 123 -12.27 6.76 -6.79
CA THR A 123 -12.43 7.00 -8.22
C THR A 123 -11.40 6.29 -9.09
N ALA A 124 -10.51 5.50 -8.48
CA ALA A 124 -9.52 4.74 -9.22
C ALA A 124 -10.19 3.75 -10.18
N ALA A 125 -9.78 3.80 -11.45
CA ALA A 125 -10.37 2.96 -12.49
C ALA A 125 -9.92 1.49 -12.41
N ASP A 126 -8.78 1.21 -11.77
CA ASP A 126 -8.19 -0.12 -11.68
C ASP A 126 -8.42 -0.75 -10.29
N PRO A 127 -9.29 -1.77 -10.17
CA PRO A 127 -9.50 -2.50 -8.92
C PRO A 127 -8.26 -3.25 -8.42
N LEU A 128 -7.33 -3.64 -9.30
CA LEU A 128 -6.07 -4.28 -8.91
C LEU A 128 -5.12 -3.29 -8.24
N PHE A 129 -5.19 -2.00 -8.60
CA PHE A 129 -4.51 -0.95 -7.85
C PHE A 129 -5.10 -0.83 -6.44
N VAL A 130 -6.42 -0.57 -6.35
CA VAL A 130 -7.10 -0.32 -5.06
C VAL A 130 -6.93 -1.50 -4.09
N SER A 131 -7.12 -2.72 -4.57
CA SER A 131 -7.02 -3.91 -3.72
C SER A 131 -5.59 -4.22 -3.28
N ALA A 132 -4.56 -3.74 -4.01
CA ALA A 132 -3.15 -3.99 -3.71
C ALA A 132 -2.51 -2.90 -2.82
N LEU A 133 -3.24 -1.83 -2.52
CA LEU A 133 -2.84 -0.87 -1.50
C LEU A 133 -2.80 -1.53 -0.12
N ARG A 134 -1.86 -1.09 0.73
CA ARG A 134 -1.86 -1.47 2.13
C ARG A 134 -3.13 -0.96 2.84
N PRO A 135 -3.54 -1.59 3.96
CA PRO A 135 -4.70 -1.15 4.73
C PRO A 135 -4.66 0.35 5.12
N GLU A 136 -3.49 0.89 5.43
CA GLU A 136 -3.31 2.31 5.78
C GLU A 136 -3.60 3.26 4.61
N LEU A 137 -3.46 2.80 3.37
CA LEU A 137 -3.79 3.58 2.17
C LEU A 137 -5.19 3.26 1.62
N SER A 138 -5.95 2.39 2.27
CA SER A 138 -7.31 2.06 1.84
C SER A 138 -8.26 3.26 1.92
N ALA A 139 -9.30 3.28 1.07
CA ALA A 139 -10.38 4.27 1.15
C ALA A 139 -11.05 4.27 2.54
N ALA A 140 -11.25 3.08 3.14
CA ALA A 140 -11.82 2.98 4.48
C ALA A 140 -10.96 3.68 5.55
N ASN A 141 -9.64 3.53 5.50
CA ASN A 141 -8.76 4.28 6.41
C ASN A 141 -8.77 5.77 6.07
N ALA A 142 -8.72 6.15 4.80
CA ALA A 142 -8.75 7.56 4.38
C ALA A 142 -10.02 8.28 4.89
N ALA A 143 -11.18 7.64 4.73
CA ALA A 143 -12.46 8.13 5.25
C ALA A 143 -12.51 8.22 6.79
N ALA A 144 -11.70 7.43 7.50
CA ALA A 144 -11.59 7.52 8.96
C ALA A 144 -10.58 8.59 9.42
N ARG A 145 -9.52 8.84 8.64
CA ARG A 145 -8.46 9.80 8.99
C ARG A 145 -8.87 11.25 8.80
N GLU A 146 -9.66 11.52 7.78
CA GLU A 146 -10.21 12.85 7.52
C GLU A 146 -10.93 13.45 8.74
N PRO A 147 -11.96 12.80 9.32
CA PRO A 147 -12.66 13.35 10.47
C PRO A 147 -11.80 13.32 11.74
N PHE A 148 -10.94 12.31 11.91
CA PHE A 148 -10.02 12.22 13.05
C PHE A 148 -9.15 13.48 13.16
N TRP A 149 -8.53 13.90 12.07
CA TRP A 149 -7.65 15.06 12.07
C TRP A 149 -8.40 16.38 12.17
N ARG A 150 -9.61 16.47 11.60
CA ARG A 150 -10.46 17.65 11.79
C ARG A 150 -10.88 17.80 13.24
N ASP A 151 -11.31 16.72 13.89
CA ASP A 151 -11.66 16.73 15.31
C ASP A 151 -10.47 17.12 16.18
N GLU A 152 -9.28 16.60 15.87
CA GLU A 152 -8.07 16.93 16.62
C GLU A 152 -7.64 18.40 16.44
N ALA A 153 -7.87 18.99 15.27
CA ALA A 153 -7.67 20.42 15.06
C ALA A 153 -8.64 21.27 15.92
N VAL A 154 -9.91 20.87 15.99
CA VAL A 154 -10.94 21.57 16.78
C VAL A 154 -10.67 21.50 18.28
N ARG A 155 -10.16 20.36 18.78
CA ARG A 155 -9.83 20.18 20.21
C ARG A 155 -8.78 21.17 20.74
N GLN A 156 -7.98 21.78 19.85
CA GLN A 156 -6.91 22.69 20.22
C GLN A 156 -7.35 24.17 20.25
N LEU A 157 -8.63 24.46 20.01
CA LEU A 157 -9.15 25.83 20.04
C LEU A 157 -9.63 26.19 21.45
N ASP A 158 -9.20 27.35 21.95
CA ASP A 158 -9.48 27.80 23.32
C ASP A 158 -10.58 28.86 23.40
N ASP A 159 -10.87 29.59 22.31
CA ASP A 159 -11.87 30.66 22.33
C ASP A 159 -12.78 30.74 21.08
N ALA A 160 -13.78 31.61 21.15
CA ALA A 160 -14.74 31.81 20.06
C ALA A 160 -14.17 32.57 18.84
N ALA A 161 -13.08 33.34 19.01
CA ALA A 161 -12.40 33.99 17.89
C ALA A 161 -11.60 32.97 17.06
N ASP A 162 -11.09 31.93 17.70
CA ASP A 162 -10.43 30.78 17.07
C ASP A 162 -11.36 30.02 16.13
N VAL A 163 -12.64 29.88 16.49
CA VAL A 163 -13.65 29.24 15.62
C VAL A 163 -13.87 30.01 14.32
N GLY A 164 -13.87 31.36 14.37
CA GLY A 164 -13.98 32.18 13.16
C GLY A 164 -12.74 32.12 12.26
N ARG A 165 -11.55 31.89 12.86
CA ARG A 165 -10.30 31.68 12.15
C ARG A 165 -10.23 30.28 11.51
N LEU A 166 -10.81 29.27 12.16
CA LEU A 166 -10.82 27.88 11.71
C LEU A 166 -11.31 27.74 10.26
N GLY A 167 -12.45 28.34 9.89
CA GLY A 167 -12.97 28.22 8.52
C GLY A 167 -12.03 28.78 7.45
N LYS A 168 -11.21 29.78 7.77
CA LYS A 168 -10.17 30.28 6.85
C LYS A 168 -8.98 29.33 6.76
N GLU A 169 -8.60 28.70 7.86
CA GLU A 169 -7.52 27.71 7.89
C GLU A 169 -7.94 26.42 7.18
N GLU A 170 -9.19 25.99 7.33
CA GLU A 170 -9.78 24.88 6.58
C GLU A 170 -9.75 25.13 5.07
N ALA A 171 -10.12 26.33 4.63
CA ALA A 171 -10.08 26.70 3.21
C ALA A 171 -8.65 26.65 2.65
N LYS A 172 -7.66 27.16 3.40
CA LYS A 172 -6.24 27.10 3.00
C LYS A 172 -5.70 25.67 2.98
N ALA A 173 -6.08 24.85 3.97
CA ALA A 173 -5.71 23.45 4.01
C ALA A 173 -6.29 22.68 2.81
N ALA A 174 -7.55 22.94 2.46
CA ALA A 174 -8.20 22.36 1.28
C ALA A 174 -7.51 22.78 -0.02
N GLU A 175 -7.22 24.08 -0.18
CA GLU A 175 -6.48 24.61 -1.33
C GLU A 175 -5.10 23.94 -1.45
N LYS A 176 -4.37 23.80 -0.34
CA LYS A 176 -3.07 23.14 -0.37
C LYS A 176 -3.18 21.65 -0.72
N ALA A 177 -4.17 20.96 -0.19
CA ALA A 177 -4.43 19.57 -0.53
C ALA A 177 -4.83 19.40 -2.01
N ASP A 178 -5.56 20.36 -2.58
CA ASP A 178 -5.87 20.40 -4.01
C ASP A 178 -4.62 20.54 -4.87
N GLU A 179 -3.67 21.41 -4.50
CA GLU A 179 -2.38 21.51 -5.19
C GLU A 179 -1.60 20.19 -5.15
N LEU A 180 -1.49 19.57 -3.96
CA LEU A 180 -0.79 18.30 -3.77
C LEU A 180 -1.44 17.18 -4.60
N TYR A 181 -2.76 17.12 -4.57
CA TYR A 181 -3.52 16.15 -5.35
C TYR A 181 -3.39 16.39 -6.85
N ALA A 182 -3.45 17.65 -7.31
CA ALA A 182 -3.29 17.97 -8.72
C ALA A 182 -1.90 17.56 -9.23
N ALA A 183 -0.85 17.86 -8.48
CA ALA A 183 0.51 17.43 -8.82
C ALA A 183 0.64 15.91 -8.92
N TYR A 184 0.02 15.17 -7.99
CA TYR A 184 -0.07 13.72 -8.04
C TYR A 184 -0.85 13.22 -9.27
N ALA A 185 -2.07 13.72 -9.48
CA ALA A 185 -2.98 13.28 -10.54
C ALA A 185 -2.42 13.57 -11.94
N ASN A 186 -1.69 14.67 -12.09
CA ASN A 186 -1.03 15.06 -13.34
C ASN A 186 0.33 14.38 -13.56
N SER A 187 0.75 13.48 -12.64
CA SER A 187 2.06 12.83 -12.68
C SER A 187 3.22 13.82 -12.75
N GLU A 188 3.09 14.96 -12.06
CA GLU A 188 4.16 15.95 -11.98
C GLU A 188 5.38 15.37 -11.24
N GLN A 189 6.56 15.90 -11.56
CA GLN A 189 7.80 15.42 -10.94
C GLN A 189 7.73 15.55 -9.42
N GLY A 190 7.80 14.40 -8.73
CA GLY A 190 7.73 14.34 -7.27
C GLY A 190 6.32 14.35 -6.67
N GLY A 191 5.25 14.52 -7.48
CA GLY A 191 3.87 14.60 -6.97
C GLY A 191 3.44 13.38 -6.14
N LEU A 192 3.75 12.17 -6.62
CA LEU A 192 3.56 10.94 -5.86
C LEU A 192 4.35 10.94 -4.54
N GLY A 193 5.63 11.31 -4.62
CA GLY A 193 6.54 11.39 -3.47
C GLY A 193 5.97 12.27 -2.36
N THR A 194 5.66 13.51 -2.72
CA THR A 194 5.13 14.51 -1.79
C THR A 194 3.77 14.12 -1.23
N LEU A 195 2.83 13.64 -2.05
CA LEU A 195 1.51 13.24 -1.54
C LEU A 195 1.62 12.07 -0.54
N MET A 196 2.39 11.04 -0.89
CA MET A 196 2.59 9.87 -0.01
C MET A 196 3.32 10.23 1.29
N GLU A 197 4.27 11.17 1.22
CA GLU A 197 4.96 11.69 2.40
C GLU A 197 3.99 12.40 3.36
N TYR A 198 3.12 13.29 2.84
CA TYR A 198 2.09 13.94 3.66
C TYR A 198 1.15 12.91 4.30
N LEU A 199 0.67 11.92 3.53
CA LEU A 199 -0.17 10.85 4.08
C LEU A 199 0.55 10.06 5.19
N ALA A 200 1.84 9.82 5.04
CA ALA A 200 2.66 9.10 6.02
C ALA A 200 2.88 9.91 7.31
N ILE A 201 3.05 11.23 7.22
CA ILE A 201 3.13 12.15 8.38
C ILE A 201 1.77 12.21 9.09
N CYS A 202 0.68 12.18 8.32
CA CYS A 202 -0.69 12.27 8.80
C CYS A 202 -1.29 10.90 9.17
N LYS A 203 -0.48 9.88 9.44
CA LYS A 203 -0.95 8.50 9.63
C LYS A 203 -1.60 8.22 10.98
#